data_AF-A0A8C2JKQ1-F1
#
_entry.id   AF-A0A8C2JKQ1-F1
#
_cell.length_a   1.000
_cell.length_b   1.000
_cell.length_c   1.000
_cell.angle_alpha   90.00
_cell.angle_beta   90.00
_cell.angle_gamma   90.00
#
_symmetry.space_group_name_H-M   'P 1'
#
loop_
_entity.id
_entity.type
_entity.pdbx_description
1 polymer ?
#
loop_
_entity_poly.entity_id
_entity_poly.type
_entity_poly.pdbx_seq_one_letter_code
_entity_poly.pdbx_strand_id
1 'polypeptide(L)'
;MFFVFFGMGAALRWTSGPYHVFHTALCFGFAAATLIQSIGHISGGHINPAVTFAYLVGSQMSFFRAFFYICAQCLGAMAGAAALYGVTPNNMRGTLALNTVRVTQKTRMLYYFVIKVYFIYLNFYLI
;
A
#
# COMPACT_ATOMS: atom_id res chain seq x y z
N MET A 1 -4.26 -8.16 -0.85
CA MET A 1 -5.64 -7.85 -1.30
C MET A 1 -6.19 -6.64 -0.58
N PHE A 2 -6.56 -6.75 0.70
CA PHE A 2 -7.23 -5.68 1.46
C PHE A 2 -6.47 -4.35 1.47
N PHE A 3 -5.15 -4.37 1.65
CA PHE A 3 -4.33 -3.15 1.64
C PHE A 3 -4.48 -2.35 0.34
N VAL A 4 -4.41 -3.03 -0.82
CA VAL A 4 -4.53 -2.39 -2.13
C VAL A 4 -5.97 -1.97 -2.40
N PHE A 5 -6.95 -2.79 -2.02
CA PHE A 5 -8.35 -2.46 -2.21
C PHE A 5 -8.75 -1.17 -1.48
N PHE A 6 -8.47 -1.08 -0.17
CA PHE A 6 -8.81 0.10 0.63
C PHE A 6 -7.93 1.30 0.32
N GLY A 7 -6.61 1.08 0.14
CA GLY A 7 -5.68 2.17 -0.17
C GLY A 7 -5.97 2.82 -1.52
N MET A 8 -6.12 2.02 -2.57
CA MET A 8 -6.42 2.55 -3.91
C MET A 8 -7.86 3.09 -3.99
N GLY A 9 -8.81 2.48 -3.30
CA GLY A 9 -10.18 2.98 -3.18
C GLY A 9 -10.22 4.38 -2.57
N ALA A 10 -9.46 4.65 -1.51
CA ALA A 10 -9.35 5.98 -0.91
C ALA A 10 -8.59 7.00 -1.78
N ALA A 11 -7.80 6.53 -2.75
CA ALA A 11 -7.07 7.38 -3.69
C ALA A 11 -7.86 7.71 -4.96
N LEU A 12 -8.98 7.03 -5.22
CA LEU A 12 -9.87 7.34 -6.33
C LEU A 12 -10.47 8.74 -6.19
N ARG A 13 -10.75 9.36 -7.34
CA ARG A 13 -11.30 10.71 -7.38
C ARG A 13 -12.83 10.65 -7.33
N TRP A 14 -13.36 10.51 -6.12
CA TRP A 14 -14.80 10.42 -5.86
C TRP A 14 -15.54 11.75 -6.08
N THR A 15 -14.86 12.89 -5.92
CA THR A 15 -15.46 14.21 -6.04
C THR A 15 -14.61 15.16 -6.89
N SER A 16 -15.27 16.09 -7.55
CA SER A 16 -14.62 17.14 -8.36
C SER A 16 -14.08 18.22 -7.43
N GLY A 17 -12.77 18.23 -7.21
CA GLY A 17 -12.11 19.20 -6.34
C GLY A 17 -10.59 18.97 -6.23
N PRO A 18 -9.90 19.72 -5.35
CA PRO A 18 -8.50 19.49 -5.03
C PRO A 18 -8.30 18.12 -4.34
N TYR A 19 -7.17 17.46 -4.60
CA TYR A 19 -6.89 16.17 -3.98
C TYR A 19 -6.67 16.32 -2.47
N HIS A 20 -7.53 15.66 -1.67
CA HIS A 20 -7.42 15.58 -0.21
C HIS A 20 -6.36 14.57 0.22
N VAL A 21 -5.12 14.96 0.01
CA VAL A 21 -3.93 14.12 0.21
C VAL A 21 -3.73 13.65 1.65
N PHE A 22 -4.21 14.42 2.63
CA PHE A 22 -4.23 14.03 4.04
C PHE A 22 -5.17 12.84 4.29
N HIS A 23 -6.37 12.87 3.70
CA HIS A 23 -7.35 11.79 3.84
C HIS A 23 -6.81 10.49 3.24
N THR A 24 -6.24 10.53 2.03
CA THR A 24 -5.62 9.35 1.42
C THR A 24 -4.46 8.82 2.28
N ALA A 25 -3.61 9.70 2.83
CA ALA A 25 -2.53 9.28 3.71
C ALA A 25 -3.03 8.56 4.98
N LEU A 26 -4.08 9.08 5.63
CA LEU A 26 -4.72 8.43 6.78
C LEU A 26 -5.33 7.08 6.44
N CYS A 27 -6.05 6.96 5.31
CA CYS A 27 -6.63 5.67 4.91
C CYS A 27 -5.55 4.60 4.67
N PHE A 28 -4.43 4.95 4.02
CA PHE A 28 -3.31 4.03 3.85
C PHE A 28 -2.67 3.65 5.19
N GLY A 29 -2.51 4.61 6.10
CA GLY A 29 -1.96 4.39 7.44
C GLY A 29 -2.84 3.45 8.27
N PHE A 30 -4.15 3.72 8.35
CA PHE A 30 -5.09 2.87 9.08
C PHE A 30 -5.25 1.49 8.45
N ALA A 31 -5.32 1.39 7.12
CA ALA A 31 -5.38 0.09 6.46
C ALA A 31 -4.14 -0.77 6.75
N ALA A 32 -2.95 -0.15 6.76
CA ALA A 32 -1.72 -0.84 7.16
C ALA A 32 -1.78 -1.26 8.64
N ALA A 33 -2.11 -0.34 9.54
CA ALA A 33 -2.17 -0.61 10.99
C ALA A 33 -3.16 -1.73 11.34
N THR A 34 -4.37 -1.70 10.78
CA THR A 34 -5.37 -2.75 11.01
C THR A 34 -4.89 -4.11 10.51
N LEU A 35 -4.25 -4.16 9.34
CA LEU A 35 -3.73 -5.43 8.81
C LEU A 35 -2.56 -5.94 9.64
N ILE A 36 -1.63 -5.07 10.03
CA ILE A 36 -0.52 -5.46 10.90
C ILE A 36 -1.04 -5.95 12.26
N GLN A 37 -2.01 -5.28 12.86
CA GLN A 37 -2.63 -5.74 14.10
C GLN A 37 -3.32 -7.10 13.94
N SER A 38 -3.99 -7.32 12.81
CA SER A 38 -4.81 -8.53 12.57
C SER A 38 -3.99 -9.74 12.17
N ILE A 39 -2.95 -9.59 11.35
CA ILE A 39 -2.18 -10.70 10.76
C ILE A 39 -0.67 -10.61 11.02
N GLY A 40 -0.21 -9.59 11.74
CA GLY A 40 1.21 -9.39 12.07
C GLY A 40 1.80 -10.55 12.86
N HIS A 41 1.05 -11.10 13.82
CA HIS A 41 1.49 -12.25 14.62
C HIS A 41 1.64 -13.56 13.81
N ILE A 42 0.99 -13.66 12.65
CA ILE A 42 1.05 -14.86 11.79
C ILE A 42 2.17 -14.72 10.76
N SER A 43 2.22 -13.59 10.04
CA SER A 43 3.06 -13.45 8.86
C SER A 43 4.18 -12.41 9.00
N GLY A 44 4.29 -11.72 10.13
CA GLY A 44 5.17 -10.55 10.31
C GLY A 44 4.65 -9.28 9.62
N GLY A 45 3.43 -9.30 9.04
CA GLY A 45 2.80 -8.09 8.50
C GLY A 45 3.53 -7.43 7.33
N HIS A 46 4.40 -8.12 6.59
CA HIS A 46 5.26 -7.49 5.57
C HIS A 46 4.46 -6.72 4.50
N ILE A 47 3.38 -7.31 3.96
CA ILE A 47 2.37 -6.73 3.02
C ILE A 47 2.97 -6.12 1.73
N ASN A 48 4.29 -6.03 1.63
CA ASN A 48 5.05 -5.27 0.65
C ASN A 48 6.30 -6.08 0.24
N PRO A 49 6.50 -6.30 -1.07
CA PRO A 49 7.67 -7.02 -1.59
C PRO A 49 9.00 -6.38 -1.18
N ALA A 50 9.06 -5.04 -1.11
CA ALA A 50 10.28 -4.33 -0.73
C ALA A 50 10.66 -4.57 0.74
N VAL A 51 9.66 -4.65 1.63
CA VAL A 51 9.88 -4.98 3.05
C VAL A 51 10.33 -6.43 3.18
N THR A 52 9.69 -7.35 2.45
CA THR A 52 10.09 -8.77 2.42
C THR A 52 11.53 -8.93 1.91
N PHE A 53 11.92 -8.17 0.89
CA PHE A 53 13.29 -8.17 0.37
C PHE A 53 14.30 -7.60 1.36
N ALA A 54 13.95 -6.54 2.11
CA ALA A 54 14.80 -6.01 3.17
C ALA A 54 15.07 -7.06 4.27
N TYR A 55 14.05 -7.85 4.63
CA TYR A 55 14.19 -8.98 5.57
C TYR A 55 15.08 -10.11 5.02
N LEU A 56 15.03 -10.35 3.71
CA LEU A 56 15.92 -11.31 3.05
C LEU A 56 17.39 -10.84 3.08
N VAL A 57 17.65 -9.57 2.76
CA VAL A 57 19.01 -8.97 2.81
C VAL A 57 19.54 -8.90 4.24
N GLY A 58 18.66 -8.66 5.22
CA GLY A 58 18.99 -8.73 6.65
C GLY A 58 19.22 -10.16 7.18
N SER A 59 19.21 -11.18 6.32
CA SER A 59 19.34 -12.61 6.66
C SER A 59 18.32 -13.08 7.72
N GLN A 60 17.18 -12.39 7.84
CA GLN A 60 16.11 -12.73 8.77
C GLN A 60 15.12 -13.75 8.17
N MET A 61 15.28 -14.10 6.88
CA MET A 61 14.36 -14.99 6.16
C MET A 61 15.07 -15.78 5.06
N SER A 62 14.62 -17.01 4.78
CA SER A 62 15.15 -17.82 3.68
C SER A 62 14.68 -17.32 2.31
N PHE A 63 15.51 -17.51 1.28
CA PHE A 63 15.22 -17.09 -0.09
C PHE A 63 13.89 -17.64 -0.62
N PHE A 64 13.63 -18.93 -0.45
CA PHE A 64 12.38 -19.54 -0.90
C PHE A 64 11.16 -18.96 -0.18
N ARG A 65 11.25 -18.70 1.12
CA ARG A 65 10.16 -18.06 1.87
C ARG A 65 9.91 -16.64 1.37
N ALA A 66 10.97 -15.88 1.08
CA ALA A 66 10.86 -14.53 0.52
C ALA A 66 10.21 -14.53 -0.86
N PHE A 67 10.58 -15.47 -1.73
CA PHE A 67 9.97 -15.62 -3.05
C PHE A 67 8.47 -15.89 -2.96
N PHE A 68 8.04 -16.88 -2.16
CA PHE A 68 6.61 -17.17 -1.99
C PHE A 68 5.84 -16.00 -1.38
N TYR A 69 6.43 -15.28 -0.44
CA TYR A 69 5.83 -14.07 0.13
C TYR A 69 5.64 -12.97 -0.92
N ILE A 70 6.64 -12.70 -1.75
CA ILE A 70 6.57 -11.69 -2.81
C ILE A 70 5.49 -12.08 -3.82
N CYS A 71 5.46 -13.35 -4.27
CA CYS A 71 4.43 -13.84 -5.17
C CYS A 71 3.02 -13.68 -4.57
N ALA A 72 2.81 -14.09 -3.32
CA ALA A 72 1.53 -13.95 -2.64
C ALA A 72 1.11 -12.48 -2.48
N GLN A 73 2.06 -11.58 -2.20
CA GLN A 73 1.80 -10.13 -2.10
C GLN A 73 1.42 -9.53 -3.45
N CYS A 74 2.11 -9.89 -4.54
CA CYS A 74 1.80 -9.45 -5.89
C CYS A 74 0.42 -9.96 -6.36
N LEU A 75 0.15 -11.26 -6.19
CA LEU A 75 -1.16 -11.84 -6.51
C LEU A 75 -2.28 -11.20 -5.68
N GLY A 76 -2.03 -10.99 -4.39
CA GLY A 76 -2.94 -10.29 -3.51
C GLY A 76 -3.17 -8.84 -3.94
N ALA A 77 -2.17 -8.14 -4.44
CA ALA A 77 -2.30 -6.78 -4.96
C ALA A 77 -3.15 -6.74 -6.23
N MET A 78 -2.89 -7.65 -7.17
CA MET A 78 -3.68 -7.81 -8.39
C MET A 78 -5.14 -8.13 -8.09
N ALA A 79 -5.41 -9.08 -7.19
CA ALA A 79 -6.77 -9.42 -6.77
C ALA A 79 -7.48 -8.22 -6.10
N GLY A 80 -6.77 -7.45 -5.27
CA GLY A 80 -7.30 -6.23 -4.66
C GLY A 80 -7.67 -5.15 -5.68
N ALA A 81 -6.81 -4.94 -6.68
CA ALA A 81 -7.07 -3.99 -7.77
C ALA A 81 -8.23 -4.45 -8.67
N ALA A 82 -8.30 -5.75 -8.99
CA ALA A 82 -9.38 -6.33 -9.78
C ALA A 82 -10.74 -6.23 -9.05
N ALA A 83 -10.75 -6.56 -7.74
CA ALA A 83 -11.95 -6.38 -6.91
C ALA A 83 -12.40 -4.91 -6.87
N LEU A 84 -11.45 -3.98 -6.70
CA LEU A 84 -11.74 -2.54 -6.73
C LEU A 84 -12.32 -2.11 -8.07
N TYR A 85 -11.74 -2.57 -9.19
CA TYR A 85 -12.27 -2.31 -10.53
C TYR A 85 -13.70 -2.80 -10.69
N GLY A 86 -14.01 -4.00 -10.17
CA GLY A 86 -15.35 -4.58 -10.22
C GLY A 86 -16.41 -3.76 -9.48
N VAL A 87 -16.09 -3.26 -8.28
CA VAL A 87 -17.04 -2.48 -7.45
C VAL A 87 -17.11 -1.00 -7.81
N THR A 88 -16.10 -0.46 -8.48
CA THR A 88 -16.05 0.97 -8.83
C THR A 88 -16.91 1.24 -10.07
N PRO A 89 -17.77 2.27 -10.08
CA PRO A 89 -18.57 2.64 -11.25
C PRO A 89 -17.69 3.22 -12.38
N ASN A 90 -18.08 2.97 -13.63
CA ASN A 90 -17.26 3.25 -14.83
C ASN A 90 -16.73 4.69 -14.92
N ASN A 91 -17.55 5.67 -14.53
CA ASN A 91 -17.21 7.09 -14.52
C ASN A 91 -16.09 7.47 -13.54
N MET A 92 -15.85 6.64 -12.52
CA MET A 92 -14.88 6.93 -11.44
C MET A 92 -13.64 6.02 -11.48
N ARG A 93 -13.61 5.02 -12.37
CA ARG A 93 -12.48 4.09 -12.52
C ARG A 93 -11.19 4.81 -12.90
N GLY A 94 -11.23 5.75 -13.85
CA GLY A 94 -10.05 6.47 -14.34
C GLY A 94 -8.86 5.52 -14.61
N THR A 95 -7.69 5.86 -14.09
CA THR A 95 -6.49 4.99 -14.10
C THR A 95 -6.32 4.22 -12.78
N LEU A 96 -7.41 3.95 -12.05
CA LEU A 96 -7.41 3.33 -10.71
C LEU A 96 -6.43 4.00 -9.73
N ALA A 97 -6.38 5.33 -9.74
CA ALA A 97 -5.47 6.12 -8.92
C ALA A 97 -3.96 5.79 -9.09
N LEU A 98 -3.57 5.26 -10.26
CA LEU A 98 -2.16 5.15 -10.64
C LEU A 98 -1.51 6.54 -10.67
N ASN A 99 -0.30 6.61 -10.12
CA ASN A 99 0.52 7.82 -10.19
C ASN A 99 1.01 8.03 -11.62
N THR A 100 0.41 8.98 -12.34
CA THR A 100 0.99 9.47 -13.59
C THR A 100 2.22 10.32 -13.29
N VAL A 101 3.37 9.98 -13.87
CA VAL A 101 4.60 10.77 -13.72
C VAL A 101 4.44 12.09 -14.48
N ARG A 102 4.01 13.14 -13.77
CA ARG A 102 4.13 14.53 -14.25
C ARG A 102 5.36 15.15 -13.59
N VAL A 103 6.27 15.66 -14.42
CA VAL A 103 7.60 16.17 -14.05
C VAL A 103 7.55 17.35 -13.04
N THR A 104 6.37 17.94 -12.80
CA THR A 104 6.13 19.11 -11.92
C THR A 104 5.67 18.75 -10.49
N GLN A 105 6.21 17.71 -9.85
CA GLN A 105 5.85 17.29 -8.47
C GLN A 105 7.05 16.96 -7.56
N LYS A 106 8.22 17.60 -7.76
CA LYS A 106 9.45 17.29 -6.99
C LYS A 106 9.28 17.44 -5.47
N THR A 107 8.61 18.48 -4.98
CA THR A 107 8.51 18.77 -3.53
C THR A 107 7.46 17.92 -2.81
N ARG A 108 6.42 17.49 -3.53
CA ARG A 108 5.29 16.74 -2.95
C ARG A 108 5.62 15.26 -2.75
N MET A 109 6.38 14.64 -3.67
CA MET A 109 6.80 13.24 -3.53
C MET A 109 7.60 12.96 -2.26
N LEU A 110 8.49 13.88 -1.87
CA LEU A 110 9.31 13.71 -0.68
C LEU A 110 8.45 13.65 0.59
N TYR A 111 7.45 14.53 0.70
CA TYR A 111 6.53 14.53 1.85
C TYR A 111 5.70 13.24 1.94
N TYR A 112 5.24 12.69 0.80
CA TYR A 112 4.54 11.41 0.77
C TYR A 112 5.42 10.23 1.10
N PHE A 113 6.66 10.23 0.60
CA PHE A 113 7.63 9.19 0.91
C PHE A 113 7.96 9.21 2.40
N VAL A 114 8.26 10.37 2.97
CA VAL A 114 8.55 10.53 4.40
C VAL A 114 7.36 10.12 5.26
N ILE A 115 6.14 10.58 4.97
CA ILE A 115 4.96 10.20 5.76
C ILE A 115 4.68 8.69 5.67
N LYS A 116 4.76 8.09 4.47
CA LYS A 116 4.55 6.64 4.31
C LYS A 116 5.64 5.83 5.02
N VAL A 117 6.91 6.20 4.87
CA VAL A 117 8.02 5.54 5.54
C VAL A 117 7.90 5.67 7.05
N TYR A 118 7.56 6.86 7.57
CA TYR A 118 7.40 7.11 8.99
C TYR A 118 6.25 6.28 9.60
N PHE A 119 5.09 6.22 8.94
CA PHE A 119 3.96 5.41 9.40
C PHE A 119 4.27 3.91 9.37
N ILE A 120 4.98 3.43 8.34
CA ILE A 120 5.44 2.05 8.24
C ILE A 120 6.45 1.73 9.35
N TYR A 121 7.42 2.63 9.59
CA TYR A 121 8.41 2.48 10.66
C TYR A 121 7.78 2.46 12.05
N LEU A 122 6.82 3.35 12.31
CA LEU A 122 6.12 3.43 13.60
C LEU A 122 5.31 2.15 13.87
N ASN A 123 4.69 1.57 12.85
CA ASN A 123 3.97 0.31 12.96
C ASN A 123 4.90 -0.90 13.11
N PHE A 124 6.13 -0.83 12.63
CA PHE A 124 7.14 -1.90 12.79
C PHE A 124 7.81 -1.90 14.16
N TYR A 125 7.86 -0.77 14.86
CA TYR A 125 8.47 -0.63 16.20
C TYR A 125 7.50 -0.91 17.36
N LEU A 126 6.20 -1.03 17.09
CA LEU A 126 5.15 -1.33 18.08
C LEU A 126 4.80 -2.84 18.16
N ILE A 127 5.66 -3.68 17.58
CA ILE A 127 5.64 -5.16 17.68
C ILE A 127 6.95 -5.58 18.31
#